data_AF-A0A9W8YPZ0-F1
#
_entry.id   AF-A0A9W8YPZ0-F1
#
_cell.length_a   1.000
_cell.length_b   1.000
_cell.length_c   1.000
_cell.angle_alpha   90.00
_cell.angle_beta   90.00
_cell.angle_gamma   90.00
#
_symmetry.space_group_name_H-M   'P 1'
#
loop_
_entity.id
_entity.type
_entity.pdbx_description
1 polymer ?
#
loop_
_entity_poly.entity_id
_entity_poly.type
_entity_poly.pdbx_seq_one_letter_code
_entity_poly.pdbx_strand_id
1 'polypeptide(L)'
;MIKSKETAINILFESQGSMAFTKTTSEGLPLAFSLVAHSRLRFILNLLPLLQKATTIRRVVTVAAASCEGPIDLDNIPALGFPLRQFRDQSASILTLLLEEAARRAPDVSFIHTTPGIVKSGIMRDMEPTIQLSIMVAICKALSPFINTSPYECAERLVFTASSAMFTPRQSGVGCLGVPLTESLAVARGSDGQVSSGIYTVDNKGDISPSKVERLLHEFREDGTATKVWEYLRDDFLRITGTEASL
;
A
#
# COMPACT_ATOMS: atom_id res chain seq x y z
N MET A 1 1.71 -1.27 -23.68
CA MET A 1 1.28 -1.10 -22.27
C MET A 1 0.57 -2.37 -21.82
N ILE A 2 0.48 -2.68 -20.52
CA ILE A 2 -0.16 -3.92 -20.01
C ILE A 2 -1.56 -4.14 -20.61
N LYS A 3 -2.36 -3.07 -20.71
CA LYS A 3 -3.71 -3.08 -21.33
C LYS A 3 -3.79 -3.58 -22.77
N SER A 4 -2.69 -3.51 -23.52
CA SER A 4 -2.66 -4.00 -24.91
C SER A 4 -2.21 -5.45 -25.03
N LYS A 5 -1.83 -6.09 -23.91
CA LYS A 5 -1.31 -7.46 -23.88
C LYS A 5 -2.20 -8.40 -23.07
N GLU A 6 -2.84 -7.89 -22.02
CA GLU A 6 -3.66 -8.68 -21.11
C GLU A 6 -5.15 -8.33 -21.24
N THR A 7 -6.00 -9.34 -21.18
CA THR A 7 -7.47 -9.18 -21.21
C THR A 7 -8.07 -9.07 -19.81
N ALA A 8 -7.39 -9.62 -18.80
CA ALA A 8 -7.75 -9.54 -17.39
C ALA A 8 -6.48 -9.60 -16.52
N ILE A 9 -6.58 -9.10 -15.28
CA ILE A 9 -5.52 -9.19 -14.27
C ILE A 9 -6.13 -9.77 -13.01
N ASN A 10 -5.56 -10.84 -12.47
CA ASN A 10 -6.04 -11.42 -11.22
C ASN A 10 -5.46 -10.72 -9.98
N ILE A 11 -4.16 -10.46 -10.01
CA ILE A 11 -3.42 -9.86 -8.91
C ILE A 11 -2.54 -8.74 -9.46
N LEU A 12 -2.76 -7.52 -8.98
CA LEU A 12 -1.82 -6.41 -9.14
C LEU A 12 -0.97 -6.35 -7.87
N PHE A 13 0.32 -6.66 -7.99
CA PHE A 13 1.26 -6.68 -6.88
C PHE A 13 2.25 -5.52 -7.00
N GLU A 14 2.20 -4.61 -6.03
CA GLU A 14 2.94 -3.35 -6.04
C GLU A 14 3.96 -3.30 -4.90
N SER A 15 5.23 -3.27 -5.24
CA SER A 15 6.35 -3.24 -4.29
C SER A 15 7.33 -2.11 -4.54
N GLN A 16 7.03 -1.21 -5.49
CA GLN A 16 7.90 -0.10 -5.85
C GLN A 16 8.10 0.85 -4.67
N GLY A 17 9.35 1.21 -4.41
CA GLY A 17 9.73 2.08 -3.30
C GLY A 17 11.23 2.35 -3.34
N SER A 18 11.63 3.51 -2.83
CA SER A 18 13.02 3.92 -2.76
C SER A 18 13.20 4.93 -1.63
N MET A 19 14.35 4.91 -0.97
CA MET A 19 14.74 5.91 0.03
C MET A 19 15.45 7.13 -0.61
N ALA A 20 15.11 7.46 -1.85
CA ALA A 20 15.62 8.61 -2.58
C ALA A 20 14.87 9.91 -2.21
N PHE A 21 14.94 10.29 -0.94
CA PHE A 21 14.14 11.41 -0.37
C PHE A 21 14.48 12.79 -0.94
N THR A 22 15.67 12.97 -1.50
CA THR A 22 16.15 14.23 -2.08
C THR A 22 15.89 14.34 -3.59
N LYS A 23 15.43 13.27 -4.23
CA LYS A 23 15.26 13.22 -5.68
C LYS A 23 13.85 13.66 -6.09
N THR A 24 13.76 14.24 -7.28
CA THR A 24 12.50 14.67 -7.91
C THR A 24 12.34 13.98 -9.26
N THR A 25 11.12 13.60 -9.63
CA THR A 25 10.80 13.04 -10.95
C THR A 25 10.88 14.11 -12.04
N SER A 26 10.87 13.70 -13.31
CA SER A 26 10.77 14.63 -14.44
C SER A 26 9.46 15.44 -14.46
N GLU A 27 8.45 15.01 -13.70
CA GLU A 27 7.13 15.66 -13.58
C GLU A 27 7.07 16.65 -12.40
N GLY A 28 8.19 16.81 -11.67
CA GLY A 28 8.31 17.71 -10.53
C GLY A 28 7.81 17.12 -9.21
N LEU A 29 7.65 15.79 -9.11
CA LEU A 29 7.17 15.12 -7.89
C LEU A 29 8.33 14.60 -7.02
N PRO A 30 8.25 14.67 -5.67
CA PRO A 30 9.23 14.04 -4.79
C PRO A 30 9.26 12.52 -5.01
N LEU A 31 10.42 11.96 -5.38
CA LEU A 31 10.52 10.59 -5.90
C LEU A 31 10.07 9.53 -4.88
N ALA A 32 10.55 9.62 -3.63
CA ALA A 32 10.21 8.65 -2.60
C ALA A 32 8.69 8.59 -2.31
N PHE A 33 8.06 9.77 -2.18
CA PHE A 33 6.61 9.87 -1.99
C PHE A 33 5.84 9.41 -3.24
N SER A 34 6.27 9.84 -4.43
CA SER A 34 5.63 9.48 -5.69
C SER A 34 5.62 7.97 -5.94
N LEU A 35 6.66 7.24 -5.52
CA LEU A 35 6.67 5.78 -5.58
C LEU A 35 5.66 5.14 -4.61
N VAL A 36 5.44 5.73 -3.43
CA VAL A 36 4.50 5.21 -2.42
C VAL A 36 3.05 5.63 -2.66
N ALA A 37 2.80 6.78 -3.29
CA ALA A 37 1.44 7.29 -3.50
C ALA A 37 1.07 7.32 -4.99
N HIS A 38 1.62 8.28 -5.75
CA HIS A 38 1.23 8.53 -7.15
C HIS A 38 1.33 7.30 -8.03
N SER A 39 2.47 6.63 -8.04
CA SER A 39 2.71 5.51 -8.96
C SER A 39 1.74 4.36 -8.70
N ARG A 40 1.55 4.00 -7.43
CA ARG A 40 0.66 2.90 -7.00
C ARG A 40 -0.78 3.20 -7.36
N LEU A 41 -1.25 4.39 -6.96
CA LEU A 41 -2.59 4.81 -7.30
C LEU A 41 -2.81 4.86 -8.82
N ARG A 42 -1.82 5.34 -9.59
CA ARG A 42 -1.93 5.42 -11.05
C ARG A 42 -2.00 4.02 -11.69
N PHE A 43 -1.23 3.05 -11.21
CA PHE A 43 -1.34 1.66 -11.66
C PHE A 43 -2.70 1.07 -11.32
N ILE A 44 -3.16 1.24 -10.08
CA ILE A 44 -4.47 0.76 -9.62
C ILE A 44 -5.59 1.31 -10.50
N LEU A 45 -5.71 2.64 -10.62
CA LEU A 45 -6.82 3.26 -11.36
C LEU A 45 -6.79 2.89 -12.84
N ASN A 46 -5.61 2.84 -13.45
CA ASN A 46 -5.51 2.44 -14.85
C ASN A 46 -5.88 0.97 -15.05
N LEU A 47 -5.46 0.06 -14.16
CA LEU A 47 -5.62 -1.37 -14.36
C LEU A 47 -6.91 -1.94 -13.74
N LEU A 48 -7.69 -1.13 -13.03
CA LEU A 48 -8.96 -1.50 -12.42
C LEU A 48 -9.92 -2.19 -13.40
N PRO A 49 -10.13 -1.69 -14.64
CA PRO A 49 -11.01 -2.37 -15.59
C PRO A 49 -10.54 -3.77 -15.99
N LEU A 50 -9.23 -4.06 -15.91
CA LEU A 50 -8.71 -5.42 -16.15
C LEU A 50 -8.84 -6.31 -14.92
N LEU A 51 -8.69 -5.74 -13.72
CA LEU A 51 -8.94 -6.43 -12.45
C LEU A 51 -10.40 -6.90 -12.36
N GLN A 52 -11.35 -6.03 -12.72
CA GLN A 52 -12.79 -6.35 -12.69
C GLN A 52 -13.21 -7.38 -13.74
N LYS A 53 -12.43 -7.54 -14.82
CA LYS A 53 -12.65 -8.59 -15.85
C LYS A 53 -12.19 -9.98 -15.39
N ALA A 54 -11.38 -10.09 -14.35
CA ALA A 54 -10.93 -11.40 -13.89
C ALA A 54 -12.10 -12.23 -13.33
N THR A 55 -12.08 -13.53 -13.60
CA THR A 55 -13.16 -14.47 -13.26
C THR A 55 -12.89 -15.28 -12.00
N THR A 56 -11.69 -15.18 -11.45
CA THR A 56 -11.29 -15.81 -10.19
C THR A 56 -10.92 -14.72 -9.19
N ILE A 57 -9.72 -14.72 -8.62
CA ILE A 57 -9.30 -13.70 -7.66
C ILE A 57 -9.17 -12.32 -8.33
N ARG A 58 -9.64 -11.28 -7.63
CA ARG A 58 -9.47 -9.86 -7.96
C ARG A 58 -8.80 -9.17 -6.80
N ARG A 59 -7.50 -8.90 -6.91
CA ARG A 59 -6.71 -8.40 -5.77
C ARG A 59 -5.66 -7.38 -6.16
N VAL A 60 -5.54 -6.37 -5.31
CA VAL A 60 -4.41 -5.45 -5.28
C VAL A 60 -3.65 -5.71 -3.97
N VAL A 61 -2.35 -5.98 -4.08
CA VAL A 61 -1.45 -6.07 -2.92
C VAL A 61 -0.42 -4.98 -3.03
N THR A 62 -0.35 -4.12 -2.03
CA THR A 62 0.58 -3.01 -1.98
C THR A 62 1.50 -3.19 -0.76
N VAL A 63 2.79 -3.38 -1.03
CA VAL A 63 3.82 -3.66 -0.02
C VAL A 63 4.49 -2.35 0.39
N ALA A 64 4.21 -1.86 1.59
CA ALA A 64 4.80 -0.67 2.16
C ALA A 64 4.86 -0.75 3.71
N ALA A 65 4.24 0.17 4.44
CA ALA A 65 4.40 0.34 5.88
C ALA A 65 3.08 0.18 6.65
N ALA A 66 2.25 -0.77 6.24
CA ALA A 66 1.01 -1.13 6.92
C ALA A 66 1.24 -1.34 8.43
N SER A 67 0.21 -1.03 9.22
CA SER A 67 0.23 -1.02 10.70
C SER A 67 1.13 0.06 11.33
N CYS A 68 1.79 0.90 10.52
CA CYS A 68 2.54 2.08 10.98
C CYS A 68 1.78 3.39 10.77
N GLU A 69 0.52 3.36 10.33
CA GLU A 69 -0.31 4.54 10.09
C GLU A 69 -0.22 5.55 11.24
N GLY A 70 0.05 6.80 10.89
CA GLY A 70 0.13 7.92 11.82
C GLY A 70 -0.49 9.22 11.27
N PRO A 71 -0.32 10.34 11.99
CA PRO A 71 -0.89 11.63 11.62
C PRO A 71 -0.50 12.07 10.21
N ILE A 72 -1.41 12.78 9.54
CA ILE A 72 -1.16 13.36 8.21
C ILE A 72 -1.08 14.88 8.37
N ASP A 73 0.05 15.45 7.96
CA ASP A 73 0.20 16.87 7.74
C ASP A 73 -0.33 17.22 6.35
N LEU A 74 -1.50 17.87 6.30
CA LEU A 74 -2.16 18.27 5.06
C LEU A 74 -1.44 19.42 4.35
N ASP A 75 -0.62 20.20 5.06
CA ASP A 75 0.18 21.28 4.47
C ASP A 75 1.50 20.74 3.87
N ASN A 76 1.86 19.50 4.20
CA ASN A 76 3.05 18.82 3.68
C ASN A 76 2.76 17.33 3.39
N ILE A 77 1.78 17.07 2.51
CA ILE A 77 1.37 15.71 2.10
C ILE A 77 2.56 14.82 1.65
N PRO A 78 3.52 15.31 0.85
CA PRO A 78 4.68 14.51 0.45
C PRO A 78 5.71 14.26 1.56
N ALA A 79 5.49 14.79 2.76
CA ALA A 79 6.36 14.65 3.93
C ALA A 79 7.81 15.12 3.66
N LEU A 80 7.96 16.24 2.96
CA LEU A 80 9.27 16.81 2.63
C LEU A 80 10.00 17.23 3.91
N GLY A 81 11.25 16.81 4.04
CA GLY A 81 12.10 17.14 5.19
C GLY A 81 11.76 16.39 6.48
N PHE A 82 10.76 15.50 6.47
CA PHE A 82 10.38 14.75 7.67
C PHE A 82 11.43 13.72 8.07
N PRO A 83 11.63 13.47 9.38
CA PRO A 83 12.35 12.29 9.85
C PRO A 83 11.74 11.01 9.28
N LEU A 84 12.57 9.99 9.02
CA LEU A 84 12.16 8.74 8.36
C LEU A 84 10.92 8.09 8.97
N ARG A 85 10.82 8.07 10.30
CA ARG A 85 9.66 7.51 11.00
C ARG A 85 8.38 8.30 10.70
N GLN A 86 8.45 9.63 10.70
CA GLN A 86 7.29 10.47 10.41
C GLN A 86 6.88 10.36 8.94
N PHE A 87 7.85 10.36 8.01
CA PHE A 87 7.59 10.08 6.60
C PHE A 87 6.88 8.72 6.41
N ARG A 88 7.39 7.67 7.07
CA ARG A 88 6.83 6.32 7.01
C ARG A 88 5.38 6.30 7.51
N ASP A 89 5.14 6.86 8.69
CA ASP A 89 3.85 6.77 9.36
C ASP A 89 2.77 7.55 8.57
N GLN A 90 3.10 8.75 8.08
CA GLN A 90 2.21 9.54 7.23
C GLN A 90 1.95 8.87 5.87
N SER A 91 3.02 8.38 5.21
CA SER A 91 2.87 7.70 3.91
C SER A 91 2.06 6.43 4.01
N ALA A 92 2.15 5.71 5.14
CA ALA A 92 1.31 4.54 5.42
C ALA A 92 -0.18 4.92 5.47
N SER A 93 -0.53 5.97 6.20
CA SER A 93 -1.91 6.45 6.28
C SER A 93 -2.43 6.91 4.92
N ILE A 94 -1.65 7.72 4.19
CA ILE A 94 -2.01 8.18 2.85
C ILE A 94 -2.27 7.00 1.93
N LEU A 95 -1.37 6.01 1.89
CA LEU A 95 -1.55 4.84 1.05
C LEU A 95 -2.82 4.06 1.42
N THR A 96 -3.08 3.81 2.70
CA THR A 96 -4.31 3.13 3.13
C THR A 96 -5.56 3.90 2.68
N LEU A 97 -5.62 5.22 2.88
CA LEU A 97 -6.76 6.05 2.45
C LEU A 97 -6.97 6.05 0.93
N LEU A 98 -5.88 6.04 0.15
CA LEU A 98 -5.96 5.95 -1.32
C LEU A 98 -6.51 4.59 -1.77
N LEU A 99 -6.12 3.50 -1.09
CA LEU A 99 -6.67 2.17 -1.35
C LEU A 99 -8.14 2.07 -0.94
N GLU A 100 -8.56 2.75 0.12
CA GLU A 100 -9.97 2.82 0.54
C GLU A 100 -10.83 3.49 -0.53
N GLU A 101 -10.36 4.60 -1.10
CA GLU A 101 -11.07 5.27 -2.20
C GLU A 101 -11.10 4.39 -3.47
N ALA A 102 -10.01 3.66 -3.77
CA ALA A 102 -10.01 2.69 -4.86
C ALA A 102 -11.00 1.53 -4.60
N ALA A 103 -11.06 1.02 -3.37
CA ALA A 103 -12.00 -0.02 -2.95
C ALA A 103 -13.46 0.44 -3.02
N ARG A 104 -13.74 1.72 -2.73
CA ARG A 104 -15.06 2.31 -2.91
C ARG A 104 -15.49 2.31 -4.38
N ARG A 105 -14.55 2.50 -5.31
CA ARG A 105 -14.79 2.51 -6.77
C ARG A 105 -14.89 1.11 -7.38
N ALA A 106 -14.22 0.12 -6.78
CA ALA A 106 -14.27 -1.28 -7.20
C ALA A 106 -14.53 -2.20 -5.99
N PRO A 107 -15.76 -2.21 -5.47
CA PRO A 107 -16.09 -3.00 -4.28
C PRO A 107 -15.96 -4.52 -4.50
N ASP A 108 -15.86 -4.95 -5.76
CA ASP A 108 -15.64 -6.33 -6.18
C ASP A 108 -14.15 -6.73 -6.22
N VAL A 109 -13.24 -5.80 -5.93
CA VAL A 109 -11.81 -6.02 -5.85
C VAL A 109 -11.38 -5.93 -4.38
N SER A 110 -10.48 -6.83 -3.96
CA SER A 110 -9.87 -6.79 -2.62
C SER A 110 -8.56 -6.01 -2.65
N PHE A 111 -8.34 -5.15 -1.66
CA PHE A 111 -7.16 -4.30 -1.56
C PHE A 111 -6.43 -4.62 -0.27
N ILE A 112 -5.11 -4.76 -0.33
CA ILE A 112 -4.30 -5.10 0.82
C ILE A 112 -3.09 -4.19 0.89
N HIS A 113 -2.96 -3.47 1.99
CA HIS A 113 -1.75 -2.80 2.41
C HIS A 113 -1.00 -3.71 3.37
N THR A 114 0.20 -4.12 3.02
CA THR A 114 1.03 -5.00 3.85
C THR A 114 2.43 -4.45 4.02
N THR A 115 3.20 -4.97 4.97
CA THR A 115 4.59 -4.57 5.19
C THR A 115 5.53 -5.79 5.17
N PRO A 116 6.70 -5.70 4.52
CA PRO A 116 7.60 -6.84 4.37
C PRO A 116 8.44 -7.11 5.63
N GLY A 117 8.41 -6.21 6.62
CA GLY A 117 9.40 -6.18 7.70
C GLY A 117 10.74 -5.63 7.22
N ILE A 118 11.80 -5.85 8.00
CA ILE A 118 13.16 -5.43 7.63
C ILE A 118 13.78 -6.54 6.78
N VAL A 119 13.82 -6.32 5.45
CA VAL A 119 14.29 -7.30 4.46
C VAL A 119 15.44 -6.73 3.65
N LYS A 120 16.40 -7.58 3.28
CA LYS A 120 17.47 -7.23 2.34
C LYS A 120 16.94 -7.12 0.90
N SER A 121 16.30 -6.00 0.57
CA SER A 121 15.67 -5.73 -0.74
C SER A 121 16.46 -4.76 -1.64
N GLY A 122 17.39 -4.01 -1.05
CA GLY A 122 18.07 -2.90 -1.74
C GLY A 122 17.24 -1.61 -1.82
N ILE A 123 16.22 -1.43 -0.97
CA ILE A 123 15.44 -0.20 -0.87
C ILE A 123 16.28 1.08 -0.64
N MET A 124 17.49 0.91 -0.10
CA MET A 124 18.46 1.98 0.18
C MET A 124 19.40 2.29 -0.99
N ARG A 125 19.30 1.60 -2.15
CA ARG A 125 20.28 1.75 -3.26
C ARG A 125 20.41 3.17 -3.80
N ASP A 126 19.31 3.92 -3.82
CA ASP A 126 19.28 5.29 -4.38
C ASP A 126 19.39 6.39 -3.32
N MET A 127 19.57 6.01 -2.05
CA MET A 127 19.66 6.96 -0.94
C MET A 127 21.01 7.66 -0.95
N GLU A 128 21.00 8.97 -0.70
CA GLU A 128 22.23 9.74 -0.63
C GLU A 128 23.06 9.34 0.61
N PRO A 129 24.37 9.11 0.45
CA PRO A 129 25.23 8.71 1.56
C PRO A 129 25.38 9.87 2.56
N THR A 130 24.86 9.68 3.77
CA THR A 130 25.11 10.58 4.90
C THR A 130 25.82 9.85 6.04
N ILE A 131 26.47 10.59 6.94
CA ILE A 131 27.12 10.02 8.12
C ILE A 131 26.09 9.33 9.02
N GLN A 132 24.94 9.97 9.26
CA GLN A 132 23.83 9.40 10.04
C GLN A 132 23.29 8.12 9.40
N LEU A 133 23.14 8.08 8.08
CA LEU A 133 22.76 6.87 7.37
C LEU A 133 23.78 5.75 7.53
N SER A 134 25.07 6.07 7.42
CA SER A 134 26.14 5.07 7.54
C SER A 134 26.13 4.42 8.93
N ILE A 135 25.89 5.23 9.98
CA ILE A 135 25.70 4.76 11.36
C ILE A 135 24.44 3.88 11.47
N MET A 136 23.30 4.33 10.92
CA MET A 136 22.05 3.57 10.94
C MET A 136 22.21 2.21 10.25
N VAL A 137 22.84 2.18 9.06
CA VAL A 137 23.12 0.93 8.33
C VAL A 137 24.04 0.01 9.13
N ALA A 138 25.06 0.54 9.80
CA ALA A 138 25.93 -0.25 10.66
C ALA A 138 25.17 -0.86 11.84
N ILE A 139 24.30 -0.10 12.50
CA ILE A 139 23.43 -0.58 13.59
C ILE A 139 22.47 -1.66 13.07
N CYS A 140 21.78 -1.41 11.97
CA CYS A 140 20.87 -2.40 11.37
C CYS A 140 21.59 -3.68 10.96
N LYS A 141 22.83 -3.59 10.47
CA LYS A 141 23.66 -4.77 10.16
C LYS A 141 24.02 -5.55 11.43
N ALA A 142 24.41 -4.87 12.51
CA ALA A 142 24.75 -5.50 13.78
C ALA A 142 23.54 -6.21 14.41
N LEU A 143 22.35 -5.61 14.32
CA LEU A 143 21.10 -6.15 14.87
C LEU A 143 20.37 -7.12 13.93
N SER A 144 20.85 -7.28 12.69
CA SER A 144 20.24 -8.09 11.62
C SER A 144 19.70 -9.45 12.09
N PRO A 145 20.41 -10.27 12.88
CA PRO A 145 19.91 -11.59 13.30
C PRO A 145 18.63 -11.55 14.14
N PHE A 146 18.34 -10.43 14.80
CA PHE A 146 17.21 -10.30 15.73
C PHE A 146 16.02 -9.53 15.16
N ILE A 147 16.23 -8.74 14.10
CA ILE A 147 15.22 -7.81 13.58
C ILE A 147 14.86 -8.06 12.11
N ASN A 148 15.66 -8.82 11.36
CA ASN A 148 15.42 -9.03 9.94
C ASN A 148 14.43 -10.18 9.71
N THR A 149 13.50 -9.92 8.79
CA THR A 149 12.68 -10.95 8.17
C THR A 149 13.47 -11.49 6.98
N SER A 150 13.59 -12.82 6.87
CA SER A 150 14.28 -13.40 5.72
C SER A 150 13.49 -13.13 4.43
N PRO A 151 14.12 -13.00 3.25
CA PRO A 151 13.40 -12.86 1.99
C PRO A 151 12.40 -14.00 1.73
N TYR A 152 12.69 -15.21 2.19
CA TYR A 152 11.81 -16.37 2.06
C TYR A 152 10.55 -16.23 2.92
N GLU A 153 10.71 -15.96 4.21
CA GLU A 153 9.59 -15.74 5.14
C GLU A 153 8.72 -14.54 4.69
N CYS A 154 9.36 -13.46 4.23
CA CYS A 154 8.65 -12.33 3.63
C CYS A 154 7.84 -12.77 2.40
N ALA A 155 8.43 -13.56 1.50
CA ALA A 155 7.74 -14.04 0.30
C ALA A 155 6.55 -14.94 0.66
N GLU A 156 6.71 -15.86 1.62
CA GLU A 156 5.63 -16.74 2.10
C GLU A 156 4.44 -15.94 2.63
N ARG A 157 4.70 -14.93 3.47
CA ARG A 157 3.65 -14.02 3.99
C ARG A 157 2.96 -13.24 2.88
N LEU A 158 3.71 -12.74 1.91
CA LEU A 158 3.17 -11.95 0.80
C LEU A 158 2.36 -12.83 -0.17
N VAL A 159 2.77 -14.07 -0.41
CA VAL A 159 2.00 -15.04 -1.21
C VAL A 159 0.69 -15.41 -0.51
N PHE A 160 0.73 -15.65 0.80
CA PHE A 160 -0.48 -15.89 1.59
C PHE A 160 -1.44 -14.71 1.46
N THR A 161 -0.93 -13.49 1.65
CA THR A 161 -1.70 -12.24 1.50
C THR A 161 -2.30 -12.11 0.10
N ALA A 162 -1.51 -12.39 -0.94
CA ALA A 162 -1.93 -12.28 -2.33
C ALA A 162 -2.95 -13.34 -2.78
N SER A 163 -3.04 -14.49 -2.11
CA SER A 163 -3.82 -15.62 -2.61
C SER A 163 -4.96 -16.08 -1.70
N SER A 164 -4.90 -15.82 -0.39
CA SER A 164 -5.85 -16.36 0.59
C SER A 164 -7.26 -15.76 0.49
N ALA A 165 -8.29 -16.59 0.71
CA ALA A 165 -9.67 -16.17 0.89
C ALA A 165 -9.94 -15.43 2.21
N MET A 166 -8.93 -15.27 3.06
CA MET A 166 -9.00 -14.43 4.25
C MET A 166 -9.31 -12.97 3.89
N PHE A 167 -8.80 -12.49 2.76
CA PHE A 167 -8.88 -11.09 2.32
C PHE A 167 -9.96 -10.91 1.24
N THR A 168 -11.21 -11.05 1.64
CA THR A 168 -12.36 -11.01 0.72
C THR A 168 -12.65 -9.59 0.20
N PRO A 169 -13.12 -9.41 -1.05
CA PRO A 169 -13.63 -8.13 -1.51
C PRO A 169 -14.95 -7.80 -0.78
N ARG A 170 -15.31 -6.50 -0.73
CA ARG A 170 -16.52 -6.03 -0.04
C ARG A 170 -17.80 -6.60 -0.67
N GLN A 171 -17.81 -6.67 -2.00
CA GLN A 171 -18.86 -7.31 -2.78
C GLN A 171 -18.27 -8.53 -3.46
N SER A 172 -18.60 -9.71 -2.96
CA SER A 172 -18.10 -10.96 -3.52
C SER A 172 -19.05 -11.48 -4.60
N GLY A 173 -18.58 -11.58 -5.84
CA GLY A 173 -19.17 -12.52 -6.81
C GLY A 173 -18.82 -13.96 -6.39
N VAL A 174 -19.73 -14.92 -6.63
CA VAL A 174 -19.48 -16.34 -6.34
C VAL A 174 -18.18 -16.79 -7.04
N GLY A 175 -17.14 -17.14 -6.27
CA GLY A 175 -15.89 -17.71 -6.79
C GLY A 175 -14.66 -16.79 -6.86
N CYS A 176 -14.75 -15.50 -6.49
CA CYS A 176 -13.63 -14.56 -6.62
C CYS A 176 -12.72 -14.44 -5.37
N LEU A 177 -12.69 -15.46 -4.50
CA LEU A 177 -12.13 -15.35 -3.15
C LEU A 177 -10.65 -15.76 -3.04
N GLY A 178 -10.13 -16.54 -3.99
CA GLY A 178 -8.77 -17.09 -3.92
C GLY A 178 -8.73 -18.48 -3.25
N VAL A 179 -7.62 -18.82 -2.60
CA VAL A 179 -7.39 -20.11 -1.93
C VAL A 179 -8.33 -20.23 -0.72
N PRO A 180 -9.19 -21.26 -0.64
CA PRO A 180 -10.15 -21.43 0.45
C PRO A 180 -9.49 -21.48 1.83
N LEU A 181 -10.23 -21.01 2.85
CA LEU A 181 -9.80 -21.08 4.24
C LEU A 181 -9.87 -22.52 4.76
N THR A 182 -8.89 -22.91 5.57
CA THR A 182 -8.93 -24.13 6.41
C THR A 182 -9.66 -23.84 7.71
N GLU A 183 -10.08 -24.87 8.46
CA GLU A 183 -10.90 -24.74 9.68
C GLU A 183 -10.34 -23.79 10.76
N SER A 184 -9.03 -23.54 10.77
CA SER A 184 -8.35 -22.64 11.70
C SER A 184 -8.32 -21.16 11.31
N LEU A 185 -8.77 -20.80 10.10
CA LEU A 185 -8.67 -19.44 9.58
C LEU A 185 -10.06 -18.83 9.36
N ALA A 186 -10.19 -17.54 9.67
CA ALA A 186 -11.41 -16.76 9.45
C ALA A 186 -11.17 -15.62 8.44
N VAL A 187 -12.27 -15.08 7.89
CA VAL A 187 -12.21 -13.86 7.08
C VAL A 187 -11.68 -12.71 7.94
N ALA A 188 -10.72 -11.96 7.40
CA ALA A 188 -10.09 -10.88 8.11
C ALA A 188 -11.05 -9.70 8.33
N ARG A 189 -10.71 -8.93 9.36
CA ARG A 189 -11.22 -7.60 9.60
C ARG A 189 -10.41 -6.58 8.81
N GLY A 190 -11.07 -5.59 8.23
CA GLY A 190 -10.42 -4.57 7.42
C GLY A 190 -10.05 -3.29 8.17
N SER A 191 -9.64 -2.28 7.41
CA SER A 191 -9.21 -0.98 7.92
C SER A 191 -10.32 -0.13 8.57
N ASP A 192 -11.58 -0.52 8.40
CA ASP A 192 -12.77 0.06 9.05
C ASP A 192 -13.27 -0.77 10.25
N GLY A 193 -12.53 -1.82 10.63
CA GLY A 193 -12.91 -2.70 11.73
C GLY A 193 -14.03 -3.70 11.40
N GLN A 194 -14.53 -3.74 10.16
CA GLN A 194 -15.55 -4.70 9.72
C GLN A 194 -14.92 -5.93 9.08
N VAL A 195 -15.56 -7.09 9.27
CA VAL A 195 -15.22 -8.32 8.54
C VAL A 195 -15.63 -8.15 7.07
N SER A 196 -14.79 -8.61 6.14
CA SER A 196 -15.07 -8.47 4.69
C SER A 196 -15.16 -7.01 4.21
N SER A 197 -14.34 -6.13 4.78
CA SER A 197 -14.32 -4.69 4.43
C SER A 197 -13.95 -4.43 2.95
N GLY A 198 -13.16 -5.32 2.35
CA GLY A 198 -12.57 -5.16 1.02
C GLY A 198 -11.20 -4.48 1.04
N ILE A 199 -10.79 -3.88 2.16
CA ILE A 199 -9.50 -3.24 2.38
C ILE A 199 -8.88 -3.75 3.68
N TYR A 200 -7.63 -4.20 3.62
CA TYR A 200 -6.95 -4.82 4.75
C TYR A 200 -5.58 -4.22 4.96
N THR A 201 -5.24 -3.97 6.22
CA THR A 201 -3.90 -3.53 6.64
C THR A 201 -3.26 -4.66 7.47
N VAL A 202 -2.12 -5.16 7.01
CA VAL A 202 -1.47 -6.38 7.52
C VAL A 202 -0.03 -6.08 7.90
N ASP A 203 0.35 -6.37 9.15
CA ASP A 203 1.70 -6.13 9.64
C ASP A 203 2.74 -7.14 9.09
N ASN A 204 3.99 -7.00 9.54
CA ASN A 204 5.10 -7.82 9.04
C ASN A 204 5.06 -9.27 9.55
N LYS A 205 4.19 -9.59 10.52
CA LYS A 205 3.96 -10.93 11.03
C LYS A 205 2.78 -11.62 10.36
N GLY A 206 1.97 -10.86 9.61
CA GLY A 206 0.74 -11.34 8.98
C GLY A 206 -0.51 -11.03 9.80
N ASP A 207 -0.38 -10.26 10.89
CA ASP A 207 -1.48 -9.89 11.77
C ASP A 207 -2.21 -8.67 11.22
N ILE A 208 -3.54 -8.62 11.39
CA ILE A 208 -4.34 -7.44 11.07
C ILE A 208 -3.95 -6.28 11.98
N SER A 209 -3.93 -5.06 11.43
CA SER A 209 -3.57 -3.88 12.20
C SER A 209 -4.37 -3.74 13.49
N PRO A 210 -3.74 -3.19 14.55
CA PRO A 210 -4.39 -2.99 15.84
C PRO A 210 -5.46 -1.90 15.77
N SER A 211 -6.41 -1.94 16.70
CA SER A 211 -7.55 -1.00 16.80
C SER A 211 -7.17 0.49 16.89
N LYS A 212 -5.92 0.83 17.25
CA LYS A 212 -5.42 2.21 17.17
C LYS A 212 -5.35 2.73 15.73
N VAL A 213 -5.02 1.87 14.77
CA VAL A 213 -4.93 2.22 13.34
C VAL A 213 -6.32 2.46 12.79
N GLU A 214 -7.27 1.58 13.11
CA GLU A 214 -8.67 1.74 12.67
C GLU A 214 -9.31 3.02 13.21
N ARG A 215 -9.06 3.36 14.48
CA ARG A 215 -9.55 4.61 15.07
C ARG A 215 -8.98 5.83 14.36
N LEU A 216 -7.67 5.84 14.10
CA LEU A 216 -7.02 6.91 13.36
C LEU A 216 -7.59 7.06 11.94
N LEU A 217 -7.76 5.94 11.22
CA LEU A 217 -8.34 5.95 9.87
C LEU A 217 -9.83 6.37 9.90
N HIS A 218 -10.56 6.01 10.95
CA HIS A 218 -11.93 6.48 11.15
C HIS A 218 -11.97 8.01 11.34
N GLU A 219 -11.09 8.58 12.16
CA GLU A 219 -10.96 10.04 12.31
C GLU A 219 -10.71 10.72 10.96
N PHE A 220 -9.79 10.21 10.14
CA PHE A 220 -9.52 10.77 8.81
C PHE A 220 -10.69 10.68 7.83
N ARG A 221 -11.58 9.69 8.00
CA ARG A 221 -12.81 9.57 7.20
C ARG A 221 -13.84 10.62 7.61
N GLU A 222 -13.97 10.87 8.91
CA GLU A 222 -14.98 11.79 9.46
C GLU A 222 -14.58 13.26 9.34
N ASP A 223 -13.29 13.59 9.46
CA ASP A 223 -12.80 14.97 9.49
C ASP A 223 -12.48 15.57 8.10
N GLY A 224 -12.65 14.78 7.03
CA GLY A 224 -12.39 15.17 5.64
C GLY A 224 -10.93 15.03 5.19
N THR A 225 -10.02 14.54 6.05
CA THR A 225 -8.62 14.28 5.68
C THR A 225 -8.52 13.31 4.50
N ALA A 226 -9.30 12.23 4.50
CA ALA A 226 -9.34 11.25 3.41
C ALA A 226 -9.65 11.89 2.05
N THR A 227 -10.64 12.79 2.02
CA THR A 227 -11.00 13.54 0.81
C THR A 227 -9.85 14.41 0.34
N LYS A 228 -9.24 15.21 1.23
CA LYS A 228 -8.12 16.09 0.87
C LYS A 228 -6.90 15.34 0.35
N VAL A 229 -6.60 14.18 0.92
CA VAL A 229 -5.53 13.29 0.43
C VAL A 229 -5.82 12.83 -0.99
N TRP A 230 -7.05 12.36 -1.26
CA TRP A 230 -7.45 11.97 -2.62
C TRP A 230 -7.30 13.13 -3.61
N GLU A 231 -7.82 14.31 -3.24
CA GLU A 231 -7.81 15.50 -4.09
C GLU A 231 -6.38 15.94 -4.43
N TYR A 232 -5.45 15.92 -3.48
CA TYR A 232 -4.04 16.23 -3.74
C TYR A 232 -3.47 15.36 -4.87
N LEU A 233 -3.66 14.04 -4.80
CA LEU A 233 -3.12 13.11 -5.81
C LEU A 233 -3.86 13.25 -7.15
N ARG A 234 -5.19 13.42 -7.12
CA ARG A 234 -6.01 13.67 -8.30
C ARG A 234 -5.56 14.93 -9.04
N ASP A 235 -5.34 16.01 -8.31
CA ASP A 235 -5.00 17.30 -8.87
C ASP A 235 -3.60 17.27 -9.51
N ASP A 236 -2.66 16.53 -8.91
CA ASP A 236 -1.37 16.22 -9.54
C ASP A 236 -1.55 15.43 -10.85
N PHE A 237 -2.41 14.42 -10.90
CA PHE A 237 -2.68 13.68 -12.15
C PHE A 237 -3.30 14.56 -13.23
N LEU A 238 -4.25 15.43 -12.87
CA LEU A 238 -4.86 16.39 -13.79
C LEU A 238 -3.83 17.38 -14.31
N ARG A 239 -3.01 17.95 -13.44
CA ARG A 239 -1.94 18.88 -13.81
C ARG A 239 -0.93 18.27 -14.77
N ILE A 240 -0.52 17.02 -14.51
CA ILE A 240 0.55 16.35 -15.27
C ILE A 240 0.02 15.75 -16.58
N THR A 241 -1.15 15.12 -16.55
CA THR A 241 -1.64 14.29 -17.66
C THR A 241 -2.88 14.85 -18.36
N GLY A 242 -3.51 15.89 -17.80
CA GLY A 242 -4.79 16.43 -18.27
C GLY A 242 -6.01 15.56 -17.95
N THR A 243 -5.83 14.42 -17.25
CA THR A 243 -6.91 13.49 -16.87
C THR A 243 -6.68 12.93 -15.47
N GLU A 244 -7.74 12.65 -14.72
CA GLU A 244 -7.65 12.02 -13.39
C GLU A 244 -7.16 10.56 -13.51
N ALA A 245 -7.88 9.79 -14.33
CA ALA A 245 -7.54 8.49 -14.90
C ALA A 245 -8.77 8.10 -15.73
N SER A 246 -8.60 7.60 -16.95
CA SER A 246 -9.73 7.01 -17.68
C SER A 246 -10.15 5.72 -16.98
N LEU A 247 -11.28 5.74 -16.27
CA LEU A 247 -12.06 4.53 -15.98
C LEU A 247 -12.51 3.90 -17.29
#